data_AF-A0A662USI1-F1
#
_entry.id   AF-A0A662USI1-F1
#
_cell.length_a   1.000
_cell.length_b   1.000
_cell.length_c   1.000
_cell.angle_alpha   90.00
_cell.angle_beta   90.00
_cell.angle_gamma   90.00
#
_symmetry.space_group_name_H-M   'P 1'
#
loop_
_entity.id
_entity.type
_entity.pdbx_description
1 polymer ?
#
loop_
_entity_poly.entity_id
_entity_poly.type
_entity_poly.pdbx_seq_one_letter_code
_entity_poly.pdbx_strand_id
1 'polypeptide(L)'
;MEETYYDPPKVQVVLYLGFDEASEESLKITWSVAQEILEEYGIWVEVIPIHVWIQDPIEIQFADLPKIEINGKVMVIGRIPTREELVDLILSRVYSSEKAESEAYAIAALQRNDKIFQDVSIVSISV
;
A
#
# COMPACT_ATOMS: atom_id res chain seq x y z
N MET A 1 0.20 -12.12 -31.45
CA MET A 1 -0.52 -11.95 -30.19
C MET A 1 0.39 -11.08 -29.33
N GLU A 2 0.08 -9.79 -29.22
CA GLU A 2 0.75 -8.91 -28.27
C GLU A 2 0.26 -9.29 -26.88
N GLU A 3 1.15 -9.85 -26.05
CA GLU A 3 0.88 -10.00 -24.62
C GLU A 3 0.87 -8.60 -24.01
N THR A 4 -0.31 -8.12 -23.62
CA THR A 4 -0.43 -6.90 -22.83
C THR A 4 0.16 -7.15 -21.45
N TYR A 5 1.37 -6.65 -21.20
CA TYR A 5 2.04 -6.70 -19.91
C TYR A 5 1.29 -5.81 -18.91
N TYR A 6 0.66 -6.42 -17.90
CA TYR A 6 0.04 -5.70 -16.78
C TYR A 6 1.15 -5.28 -15.81
N ASP A 7 1.40 -3.97 -15.69
CA ASP A 7 2.27 -3.42 -14.63
C ASP A 7 1.37 -3.05 -13.43
N PRO A 8 1.41 -3.83 -12.32
CA PRO A 8 0.55 -3.56 -11.17
C PRO A 8 0.90 -2.21 -10.54
N PRO A 9 -0.08 -1.50 -9.94
CA PRO A 9 0.21 -0.32 -9.13
C PRO A 9 1.24 -0.68 -8.04
N LYS A 10 2.26 0.17 -7.88
CA LYS A 10 3.35 -0.04 -6.91
C LYS A 10 3.24 0.97 -5.78
N VAL A 11 3.32 0.48 -4.55
CA VAL A 11 3.44 1.30 -3.34
C VAL A 11 4.74 0.95 -2.65
N GLN A 12 5.49 1.97 -2.27
CA GLN A 12 6.70 1.80 -1.48
C GLN A 12 6.39 2.09 -0.01
N VAL A 13 6.77 1.16 0.86
CA VAL A 13 6.65 1.28 2.31
C VAL A 13 8.05 1.17 2.90
N VAL A 14 8.57 2.28 3.42
CA VAL A 14 9.86 2.34 4.11
C VAL A 14 9.61 2.30 5.60
N LEU A 15 10.24 1.35 6.29
CA LEU A 15 10.18 1.23 7.74
C LEU A 15 11.52 1.56 8.34
N TYR A 16 11.56 2.55 9.21
CA TYR A 16 12.69 2.80 10.09
C TYR A 16 12.42 2.10 11.41
N LEU A 17 13.34 1.21 11.77
CA LEU A 17 13.18 0.23 12.84
C LEU A 17 14.32 0.35 13.85
N GLY A 18 13.98 0.26 15.13
CA GLY A 18 14.92 0.02 16.21
C GLY A 18 15.18 -1.47 16.43
N PHE A 19 16.02 -1.78 17.41
CA PHE A 19 16.27 -3.16 17.88
C PHE A 19 15.39 -3.49 19.09
N ASP A 20 14.08 -3.27 18.95
CA ASP A 20 13.07 -3.50 19.99
C ASP A 20 11.88 -4.31 19.46
N GLU A 21 11.05 -4.78 20.39
CA GLU A 21 9.87 -5.61 20.10
C GLU A 21 8.85 -4.86 19.21
N ALA A 22 8.66 -3.56 19.46
CA ALA A 22 7.71 -2.75 18.68
C ALA A 22 8.10 -2.66 17.21
N SER A 23 9.40 -2.56 16.93
CA SER A 23 9.95 -2.54 15.58
C SER A 23 9.81 -3.89 14.89
N GLU A 24 10.09 -4.99 15.60
CA GLU A 24 9.91 -6.34 15.06
C GLU A 24 8.43 -6.63 14.74
N GLU A 25 7.52 -6.24 15.63
CA GLU A 25 6.09 -6.42 15.43
C GLU A 25 5.56 -5.59 14.26
N SER A 26 6.00 -4.32 14.15
CA SER A 26 5.63 -3.45 13.03
C SER A 26 6.09 -4.00 11.68
N LEU A 27 7.28 -4.58 11.61
CA LEU A 27 7.78 -5.24 10.41
C LEU A 27 6.92 -6.46 10.04
N LYS A 28 6.57 -7.32 11.01
CA LYS A 28 5.72 -8.50 10.78
C LYS A 28 4.34 -8.11 10.27
N ILE A 29 3.69 -7.12 10.90
CA ILE A 29 2.37 -6.63 10.49
C ILE A 29 2.47 -6.08 9.05
N THR A 30 3.49 -5.27 8.78
CA THR A 30 3.65 -4.65 7.46
C THR A 30 3.89 -5.66 6.35
N TRP A 31 4.69 -6.69 6.62
CA TRP A 31 4.90 -7.78 5.68
C TRP A 31 3.63 -8.58 5.41
N SER A 32 2.85 -8.88 6.46
CA SER A 32 1.55 -9.57 6.32
C SER A 32 0.57 -8.74 5.48
N VAL A 33 0.50 -7.43 5.73
CA VAL A 33 -0.38 -6.51 4.99
C VAL A 33 0.04 -6.38 3.53
N ALA A 34 1.35 -6.35 3.24
CA ALA A 34 1.85 -6.30 1.88
C ALA A 34 1.41 -7.53 1.05
N GLN A 35 1.40 -8.72 1.67
CA GLN A 35 0.91 -9.95 1.03
C GLN A 35 -0.60 -9.91 0.81
N GLU A 36 -1.36 -9.52 1.83
CA GLU A 36 -2.82 -9.36 1.76
C GLU A 36 -3.22 -8.40 0.63
N ILE A 37 -2.53 -7.26 0.51
CA ILE A 37 -2.81 -6.26 -0.52
C ILE A 37 -2.50 -6.78 -1.93
N LEU A 38 -1.44 -7.56 -2.08
CA LEU A 38 -1.11 -8.19 -3.36
C LEU A 38 -2.18 -9.22 -3.77
N GLU A 39 -2.61 -10.06 -2.82
CA GLU A 39 -3.58 -11.12 -3.07
C GLU A 39 -4.99 -10.59 -3.34
N GLU A 40 -5.44 -9.60 -2.56
CA GLU A 40 -6.82 -9.10 -2.63
C GLU A 40 -7.02 -7.98 -3.65
N TYR A 41 -6.01 -7.12 -3.85
CA TYR A 41 -6.14 -5.91 -4.67
C TYR A 41 -5.21 -5.89 -5.89
N GLY A 42 -4.30 -6.85 -6.03
CA GLY A 42 -3.35 -6.90 -7.14
C GLY A 42 -2.36 -5.72 -7.15
N ILE A 43 -2.12 -5.12 -5.99
CA ILE A 43 -1.19 -3.99 -5.80
C ILE A 43 0.12 -4.53 -5.25
N TRP A 44 1.24 -4.13 -5.87
CA TRP A 44 2.56 -4.51 -5.40
C TRP A 44 3.03 -3.55 -4.29
N VAL A 45 3.20 -4.07 -3.08
CA VAL A 45 3.73 -3.32 -1.94
C VAL A 45 5.20 -3.70 -1.72
N GLU A 46 6.11 -2.77 -2.00
CA GLU A 46 7.54 -2.93 -1.73
C GLU A 46 7.83 -2.52 -0.29
N VAL A 47 8.18 -3.49 0.55
CA VAL A 47 8.54 -3.28 1.96
C VAL A 47 10.07 -3.14 2.10
N ILE A 48 10.53 -1.98 2.54
CA ILE A 48 11.95 -1.65 2.71
C ILE A 48 12.25 -1.42 4.20
N PRO A 49 12.75 -2.42 4.92
CA PRO A 49 13.17 -2.24 6.31
C PRO A 49 14.56 -1.60 6.40
N ILE A 50 14.67 -0.56 7.22
CA ILE A 50 15.90 0.16 7.53
C ILE A 50 16.08 0.13 9.04
N HIS A 51 17.06 -0.65 9.51
CA HIS A 51 17.43 -0.65 10.93
C HIS A 51 18.36 0.52 11.19
N VAL A 52 18.00 1.38 12.14
CA VAL A 52 18.78 2.56 12.52
C VAL A 52 19.49 2.35 13.83
N TRP A 53 20.71 2.86 13.93
CA TRP A 53 21.50 2.84 15.16
C TRP A 53 21.45 4.22 15.84
N ILE A 54 21.71 4.27 17.16
CA ILE A 54 21.69 5.49 17.99
C ILE A 54 22.60 6.61 17.45
N GLN A 55 23.58 6.28 16.60
CA GLN A 55 24.56 7.21 16.03
C GLN A 55 24.36 7.50 14.53
N ASP A 56 23.24 7.08 13.94
CA ASP A 56 22.99 7.40 12.53
C ASP A 56 22.94 8.93 12.34
N PRO A 57 23.61 9.48 11.31
CA PRO A 57 23.62 10.91 11.01
C PRO A 57 22.25 11.43 10.53
N ILE A 58 21.26 10.55 10.40
CA ILE A 58 19.87 10.90 10.14
C ILE A 58 19.27 11.28 11.50
N GLU A 59 18.80 12.52 11.66
CA GLU A 59 18.25 13.09 12.92
C GLU A 59 16.93 12.42 13.39
N ILE A 60 16.85 11.08 13.39
CA ILE A 60 15.73 10.32 13.90
C ILE A 60 15.94 10.14 15.40
N GLN A 61 15.02 10.64 16.22
CA GLN A 61 15.09 10.39 17.65
C GLN A 61 14.59 8.97 17.93
N PHE A 62 15.17 8.30 18.92
CA PHE A 62 14.77 6.92 19.27
C PHE A 62 13.29 6.81 19.64
N ALA A 63 12.70 7.89 20.18
CA ALA A 63 11.28 7.98 20.50
C ALA A 63 10.35 7.98 19.27
N ASP A 64 10.90 8.20 18.07
CA ASP A 64 10.14 8.26 16.82
C ASP A 64 10.01 6.87 16.17
N LEU A 65 10.67 5.84 16.70
CA LEU A 65 10.66 4.49 16.15
C LEU A 65 9.55 3.62 16.78
N PRO A 66 8.92 2.71 16.02
CA PRO A 66 9.09 2.51 14.58
C PRO A 66 8.42 3.64 13.79
N LYS A 67 9.04 4.01 12.66
CA LYS A 67 8.53 5.04 11.76
C LYS A 67 8.25 4.42 10.39
N ILE A 68 7.06 4.68 9.85
CA ILE A 68 6.62 4.13 8.57
C ILE A 68 6.33 5.27 7.60
N GLU A 69 6.94 5.19 6.43
CA GLU A 69 6.70 6.08 5.30
C GLU A 69 6.06 5.31 4.16
N ILE A 70 5.00 5.87 3.58
CA ILE A 70 4.32 5.31 2.41
C ILE A 70 4.45 6.30 1.27
N ASN A 71 5.09 5.88 0.18
CA ASN A 71 5.48 6.72 -0.97
C ASN A 71 6.18 8.02 -0.51
N GLY A 72 7.14 7.90 0.40
CA GLY A 72 7.95 9.03 0.91
C GLY A 72 7.25 9.98 1.87
N LYS A 73 6.02 9.68 2.32
CA LYS A 73 5.32 10.47 3.35
C LYS A 73 5.12 9.66 4.62
N VAL A 74 5.53 10.23 5.74
CA VAL A 74 5.40 9.64 7.08
C VAL A 74 3.92 9.46 7.43
N MET A 75 3.56 8.25 7.85
CA MET A 75 2.19 7.86 8.22
C MET A 75 2.08 7.37 9.65
N VAL A 76 3.15 6.76 10.17
CA VAL A 76 3.20 6.22 11.54
C VAL A 76 4.54 6.59 12.15
N ILE A 77 4.53 6.97 13.44
CA ILE A 77 5.72 7.35 14.22
C ILE A 77 5.53 6.83 15.65
N GLY A 78 6.56 6.20 16.22
CA GLY A 78 6.65 5.91 17.65
C GLY A 78 5.67 4.85 18.18
N ARG A 79 4.97 4.11 17.29
CA ARG A 79 3.99 3.09 17.68
C ARG A 79 3.83 2.02 16.61
N ILE A 80 3.31 0.88 17.06
CA ILE A 80 2.92 -0.23 16.18
C ILE A 80 1.59 0.12 15.51
N PRO A 81 1.47 0.08 14.16
CA PRO A 81 0.19 0.23 13.48
C PRO A 81 -0.67 -1.01 13.65
N THR A 82 -2.00 -0.86 13.60
CA THR A 82 -2.86 -2.05 13.43
C THR A 82 -2.86 -2.50 11.98
N ARG A 83 -3.28 -3.75 11.75
CA ARG A 83 -3.41 -4.30 10.40
C ARG A 83 -4.36 -3.46 9.55
N GLU A 84 -5.56 -3.21 10.06
CA GLU A 84 -6.63 -2.49 9.35
C GLU A 84 -6.19 -1.08 9.00
N GLU A 85 -5.55 -0.40 9.96
CA GLU A 85 -5.00 0.93 9.74
C GLU A 85 -3.98 0.94 8.59
N LEU A 86 -3.05 -0.03 8.58
CA LEU A 86 -2.00 -0.06 7.57
C LEU A 86 -2.55 -0.35 6.17
N VAL A 87 -3.57 -1.21 6.08
CA VAL A 87 -4.32 -1.46 4.82
C VAL A 87 -4.93 -0.15 4.32
N ASP A 88 -5.69 0.56 5.16
CA ASP A 88 -6.34 1.81 4.78
C ASP A 88 -5.31 2.86 4.34
N LEU A 89 -4.19 2.99 5.07
CA LEU A 89 -3.12 3.93 4.76
C LEU A 89 -2.48 3.62 3.41
N ILE A 90 -2.26 2.35 3.05
CA ILE A 90 -1.70 1.95 1.75
C ILE A 90 -2.70 2.18 0.63
N LEU A 91 -3.94 1.72 0.78
CA LEU A 91 -4.98 1.84 -0.25
C LEU A 91 -5.31 3.31 -0.55
N SER A 92 -5.33 4.17 0.47
CA SER A 92 -5.55 5.62 0.29
C SER A 92 -4.48 6.30 -0.58
N ARG A 93 -3.31 5.68 -0.75
CA ARG A 93 -2.23 6.20 -1.62
C ARG A 93 -2.30 5.69 -3.04
N VAL A 94 -2.87 4.52 -3.25
CA VAL A 94 -3.12 4.01 -4.60
C VAL A 94 -4.33 4.69 -5.19
N TYR A 95 -5.36 4.82 -4.37
CA TYR A 95 -6.61 5.35 -4.81
C TYR A 95 -6.93 6.67 -4.10
N SER A 96 -6.83 7.79 -4.82
CA SER A 96 -7.32 9.07 -4.29
C SER A 96 -8.82 8.98 -4.01
N SER A 97 -9.29 9.68 -2.97
CA SER A 97 -10.64 9.58 -2.40
C SER A 97 -11.83 9.79 -3.36
N GLU A 98 -11.60 10.21 -4.61
CA GLU A 98 -12.63 10.31 -5.66
C GLU A 98 -12.57 9.16 -6.70
N LYS A 99 -11.44 8.47 -6.81
CA LYS A 99 -11.22 7.35 -7.75
C LYS A 99 -11.21 5.98 -7.10
N ALA A 100 -10.96 5.90 -5.79
CA ALA A 100 -10.86 4.65 -5.04
C ALA A 100 -12.10 3.79 -5.09
N GLU A 101 -13.23 4.38 -4.76
CA GLU A 101 -14.47 3.63 -4.76
C GLU A 101 -14.82 3.20 -6.17
N SER A 102 -14.59 4.04 -7.19
CA SER A 102 -14.97 3.76 -8.57
C SER A 102 -14.06 2.74 -9.26
N GLU A 103 -12.74 2.82 -9.07
CA GLU A 103 -11.77 1.90 -9.69
C GLU A 103 -11.70 0.56 -8.94
N ALA A 104 -11.76 0.55 -7.60
CA ALA A 104 -11.85 -0.71 -6.84
C ALA A 104 -13.18 -1.44 -7.11
N TYR A 105 -14.31 -0.73 -7.22
CA TYR A 105 -15.55 -1.35 -7.69
C TYR A 105 -15.46 -1.84 -9.13
N ALA A 106 -14.85 -1.07 -10.03
CA ALA A 106 -14.74 -1.47 -11.44
C ALA A 106 -13.87 -2.72 -11.59
N ILE A 107 -12.74 -2.79 -10.90
CA ILE A 107 -11.85 -3.96 -10.90
C ILE A 107 -12.55 -5.17 -10.26
N ALA A 108 -13.22 -4.98 -9.11
CA ALA A 108 -14.00 -6.05 -8.47
C ALA A 108 -15.17 -6.54 -9.33
N ALA A 109 -15.85 -5.65 -10.06
CA ALA A 109 -16.96 -5.99 -10.97
C ALA A 109 -16.47 -6.71 -12.23
N LEU A 110 -15.31 -6.31 -12.78
CA LEU A 110 -14.66 -6.97 -13.90
C LEU A 110 -14.20 -8.39 -13.51
N GLN A 111 -13.65 -8.57 -12.31
CA GLN A 111 -13.26 -9.89 -11.79
C GLN A 111 -14.47 -10.81 -11.50
N ARG A 112 -15.63 -10.24 -11.16
CA ARG A 112 -16.88 -11.00 -10.94
C ARG A 112 -17.69 -11.32 -12.20
N ASN A 113 -17.28 -10.83 -13.37
CA ASN A 113 -17.96 -11.02 -14.66
C ASN A 113 -19.45 -10.57 -14.63
N ASP A 114 -19.75 -9.48 -13.92
CA ASP A 114 -21.10 -8.92 -13.84
C ASP A 114 -21.46 -8.22 -15.17
N LYS A 115 -22.41 -8.81 -15.90
CA LYS A 115 -22.81 -8.41 -17.27
C LYS A 115 -23.43 -7.01 -17.40
N ILE A 116 -23.64 -6.29 -16.31
CA ILE A 116 -24.44 -5.06 -16.28
C ILE A 116 -23.68 -3.86 -16.88
N PHE A 117 -22.34 -3.90 -16.95
CA PHE A 117 -21.51 -2.73 -17.34
C PHE A 117 -20.83 -2.82 -18.72
N GLN A 118 -21.02 -3.89 -19.48
CA GLN A 118 -20.42 -4.00 -20.83
C GLN A 118 -21.00 -3.01 -21.85
N ASP A 119 -22.20 -2.46 -21.61
CA ASP A 119 -22.84 -1.53 -22.55
C ASP A 119 -22.41 -0.06 -22.39
N VAL A 120 -21.79 0.33 -21.26
CA VAL A 120 -21.48 1.75 -21.00
C VAL A 120 -20.16 2.18 -21.67
N SER A 121 -19.21 1.27 -21.86
CA SER A 121 -17.90 1.57 -22.46
C SER A 121 -17.93 1.79 -23.98
N ILE A 122 -19.00 1.39 -24.66
CA ILE A 122 -19.12 1.51 -26.12
C ILE A 122 -19.56 2.93 -26.53
N VAL A 123 -20.21 3.69 -25.64
CA VAL A 123 -20.79 5.00 -26.00
C VAL A 123 -19.77 6.15 -25.92
N SER A 124 -18.67 6.00 -25.16
CA SER A 124 -17.72 7.10 -24.91
C SER A 124 -16.62 7.26 -25.98
N ILE A 125 -16.59 6.39 -27.00
CA ILE A 125 -15.64 6.45 -28.13
C ILE A 125 -16.42 6.75 -29.41
N SER A 126 -17.10 7.90 -29.46
CA SER A 126 -17.69 8.47 -30.67
C SER A 126 -17.97 9.95 -30.48
N VAL A 127 -16.92 10.77 -30.38
CA VAL A 127 -16.93 12.19 -30.77
C VAL A 127 -15.57 12.54 -31.36
#